data_AF-A0A9W8VZI8-F1
#
_entry.id   AF-A0A9W8VZI8-F1
#
_cell.length_a   1.000
_cell.length_b   1.000
_cell.length_c   1.000
_cell.angle_alpha   90.00
_cell.angle_beta   90.00
_cell.angle_gamma   90.00
#
_symmetry.space_group_name_H-M   'P 1'
#
loop_
_entity.id
_entity.type
_entity.pdbx_description
1 polymer ?
#
loop_
_entity_poly.entity_id
_entity_poly.type
_entity_poly.pdbx_seq_one_letter_code
_entity_poly.pdbx_strand_id
1 'polypeptide(L)'
;MSFNVTNKSPPRRDDPPAEGDEMDAEDDEMAAMQAMMGFGGFGTTKNKKVAGNNAGGVSKEKKSEYRQYMNRQGGFNRPLSPSR
;
A
#
# COMPACT_ATOMS: atom_id res chain seq x y z
N MET A 1 58.02 -19.46 26.43
CA MET A 1 56.92 -19.09 25.53
C MET A 1 55.96 -20.27 25.46
N SER A 2 54.66 -20.25 25.75
CA SER A 2 53.71 -19.22 26.17
C SER A 2 52.49 -19.98 26.73
N PHE A 3 51.87 -19.49 27.80
CA PHE A 3 50.71 -20.11 28.45
C PHE A 3 49.43 -19.82 27.67
N ASN A 4 48.60 -20.84 27.41
CA ASN A 4 47.21 -20.66 26.96
C ASN A 4 46.34 -20.29 28.17
N VAL A 5 45.97 -19.01 28.28
CA VAL A 5 44.98 -18.53 29.24
C VAL A 5 43.61 -18.59 28.56
N THR A 6 42.79 -19.58 28.91
CA THR A 6 41.36 -19.58 28.57
C THR A 6 40.65 -18.67 29.57
N ASN A 7 40.35 -17.44 29.17
CA ASN A 7 39.66 -16.50 30.03
C ASN A 7 38.15 -16.81 30.05
N LYS A 8 37.64 -17.39 31.13
CA LYS A 8 36.20 -17.43 31.42
C LYS A 8 35.98 -16.90 32.83
N SER A 9 35.73 -15.60 32.91
CA SER A 9 35.42 -14.93 34.18
C SER A 9 34.17 -15.53 34.82
N PRO A 10 34.11 -15.64 36.16
CA PRO A 10 32.93 -16.14 36.85
C PRO A 10 31.76 -15.14 36.73
N PRO A 11 30.51 -15.62 36.78
CA PRO A 11 29.33 -14.77 36.73
C PRO A 11 29.30 -13.81 37.93
N ARG A 12 28.76 -12.60 37.72
CA ARG A 12 28.69 -11.59 38.78
C ARG A 12 27.47 -11.87 39.65
N ARG A 13 27.56 -11.55 40.93
CA ARG A 13 26.54 -11.86 41.96
C ARG A 13 25.19 -11.14 41.75
N ASP A 14 25.09 -10.29 40.72
CA ASP A 14 23.92 -9.46 40.41
C ASP A 14 23.17 -9.92 39.15
N ASP A 15 23.52 -11.09 38.58
CA ASP A 15 22.74 -11.67 37.49
C ASP A 15 21.40 -12.19 38.07
N PRO A 16 20.24 -11.66 37.63
CA PRO A 16 18.96 -12.14 38.11
C PRO A 16 18.78 -13.63 37.75
N PRO A 17 18.06 -14.41 38.57
CA PRO A 17 17.75 -15.79 38.22
C PRO A 17 17.02 -15.80 36.88
N ALA A 18 17.44 -16.67 35.97
CA ALA A 18 16.68 -16.95 34.77
C ALA A 18 15.33 -17.57 35.20
N GLU A 19 14.32 -16.71 35.36
CA GLU A 19 12.92 -17.11 35.39
C GLU A 19 12.59 -17.70 34.01
N GLY A 20 12.62 -19.03 33.96
CA GLY A 20 12.00 -19.77 32.88
C GLY A 20 10.49 -19.80 33.05
N ASP A 21 9.81 -19.74 31.91
CA ASP A 21 8.50 -20.39 31.66
C ASP A 21 7.18 -19.73 32.10
N GLU A 22 7.11 -18.41 32.28
CA GLU A 22 5.79 -17.71 32.36
C GLU A 22 5.56 -16.64 31.27
N MET A 23 6.57 -16.26 30.49
CA MET A 23 6.43 -15.25 29.43
C MET A 23 5.95 -15.83 28.07
N ASP A 24 6.03 -17.15 27.88
CA ASP A 24 5.73 -17.80 26.58
C ASP A 24 4.21 -17.94 26.33
N ALA A 25 3.40 -18.00 27.41
CA ALA A 25 1.95 -18.12 27.31
C ALA A 25 1.25 -16.78 26.99
N GLU A 26 1.77 -15.66 27.51
CA GLU A 26 1.27 -14.31 27.18
C GLU A 26 1.58 -13.92 25.74
N ASP A 27 2.72 -14.37 25.21
CA ASP A 27 3.13 -14.15 23.81
C ASP A 27 2.22 -14.88 22.82
N ASP A 28 1.74 -16.09 23.14
CA ASP A 28 0.80 -16.83 22.29
C ASP A 28 -0.60 -16.21 22.30
N GLU A 29 -1.08 -15.74 23.45
CA GLU A 29 -2.39 -15.08 23.56
C GLU A 29 -2.35 -13.66 22.94
N MET A 30 -1.23 -12.95 23.09
CA MET A 30 -0.98 -11.69 22.40
C MET A 30 -0.85 -11.89 20.89
N ALA A 31 -0.15 -12.94 20.43
CA ALA A 31 -0.06 -13.30 19.01
C ALA A 31 -1.43 -13.69 18.43
N ALA A 32 -2.26 -14.39 19.21
CA ALA A 32 -3.64 -14.71 18.83
C ALA A 32 -4.53 -13.45 18.74
N MET A 33 -4.41 -12.51 19.69
CA MET A 33 -5.09 -11.20 19.61
C MET A 33 -4.59 -10.36 18.42
N GLN A 34 -3.28 -10.40 18.17
CA GLN A 34 -2.65 -9.68 17.06
C GLN A 34 -3.08 -10.27 15.71
N ALA A 35 -3.23 -11.60 15.61
CA ALA A 35 -3.81 -12.27 14.45
C ALA A 35 -5.30 -11.98 14.28
N MET A 36 -6.09 -11.97 15.37
CA MET A 36 -7.52 -11.59 15.35
C MET A 36 -7.74 -10.17 14.86
N MET A 37 -6.87 -9.23 15.27
CA MET A 37 -6.95 -7.84 14.84
C MET A 37 -6.28 -7.60 13.47
N GLY A 38 -5.73 -8.64 12.85
CA GLY A 38 -5.19 -8.63 11.49
C GLY A 38 -3.74 -8.15 11.35
N PHE A 39 -2.99 -8.06 12.45
CA PHE A 39 -1.61 -7.56 12.51
C PHE A 39 -0.52 -8.62 12.24
N GLY A 40 -0.90 -9.86 11.92
CA GLY A 40 0.06 -10.97 11.71
C GLY A 40 0.84 -10.94 10.38
N GLY A 41 0.55 -10.02 9.46
CA GLY A 41 1.30 -9.91 8.21
C GLY A 41 0.81 -8.81 7.27
N PHE A 42 1.65 -7.81 7.00
CA PHE A 42 1.34 -6.74 6.06
C PHE A 42 1.53 -7.20 4.61
N GLY A 43 0.45 -7.71 4.01
CA GLY A 43 0.39 -7.95 2.57
C GLY A 43 0.19 -6.67 1.77
N THR A 44 0.85 -6.56 0.61
CA THR A 44 0.63 -5.45 -0.33
C THR A 44 -0.42 -5.78 -1.38
N THR A 45 -1.25 -4.78 -1.73
CA THR A 45 -2.21 -4.81 -2.85
C THR A 45 -1.62 -4.24 -4.14
N LYS A 46 -0.33 -3.87 -4.15
CA LYS A 46 0.37 -3.34 -5.34
C LYS A 46 0.26 -4.35 -6.49
N ASN A 47 -0.25 -3.89 -7.63
CA ASN A 47 -0.49 -4.68 -8.85
C ASN A 47 -1.48 -5.85 -8.68
N LYS A 48 -2.31 -5.89 -7.62
CA LYS A 48 -3.37 -6.87 -7.45
C LYS A 48 -4.73 -6.23 -7.72
N LYS A 49 -5.57 -6.93 -8.49
CA LYS A 49 -6.96 -6.49 -8.73
C LYS A 49 -7.79 -6.72 -7.47
N VAL A 50 -8.36 -5.67 -6.90
CA VAL A 50 -9.29 -5.74 -5.76
C VAL A 50 -10.72 -5.74 -6.30
N ALA A 51 -11.51 -6.75 -5.94
CA ALA A 51 -12.92 -6.83 -6.34
C ALA A 51 -13.67 -5.58 -5.84
N GLY A 52 -14.52 -5.00 -6.67
CA GLY A 52 -15.22 -3.75 -6.35
C GLY A 52 -14.45 -2.46 -6.65
N ASN A 53 -13.12 -2.49 -6.76
CA ASN A 53 -12.31 -1.31 -7.09
C ASN A 53 -12.12 -1.14 -8.62
N ASN A 54 -13.23 -1.15 -9.37
CA ASN A 54 -13.22 -0.98 -10.83
C ASN A 54 -13.99 0.26 -11.28
N ALA A 55 -14.43 1.11 -10.34
CA ALA A 55 -15.17 2.32 -10.63
C ALA A 55 -14.20 3.46 -10.95
N GLY A 56 -14.33 4.04 -12.14
CA GLY A 56 -13.61 5.23 -12.57
C GLY A 56 -14.41 5.93 -13.65
N GLY A 57 -14.45 7.26 -13.61
CA GLY A 57 -15.11 8.09 -14.61
C GLY A 57 -14.12 9.04 -15.25
N VAL A 58 -14.29 9.30 -16.55
CA VAL A 58 -13.51 10.33 -17.27
C VAL A 58 -14.48 11.41 -17.75
N SER A 59 -14.35 12.61 -17.20
CA SER A 59 -15.04 13.79 -17.73
C SER A 59 -14.27 14.32 -18.93
N LYS A 60 -14.93 14.39 -20.09
CA LYS A 60 -14.37 14.98 -21.32
C LYS A 60 -15.20 16.19 -21.70
N GLU A 61 -14.69 17.37 -21.39
CA GLU A 61 -15.30 18.62 -21.83
C GLU A 61 -15.00 18.83 -23.31
N LYS A 62 -16.05 18.74 -24.14
CA LYS A 62 -15.97 19.15 -25.54
C LYS A 62 -16.15 20.67 -25.59
N LYS A 63 -15.24 21.37 -26.28
CA LYS A 63 -15.39 22.80 -26.54
C LYS A 63 -16.63 23.03 -27.41
N SER A 64 -17.50 23.95 -26.99
CA SER A 64 -18.61 24.41 -27.82
C SER A 64 -18.08 25.30 -28.93
N GLU A 65 -18.04 24.77 -30.15
CA GLU A 65 -17.64 25.54 -31.33
C GLU A 65 -18.90 26.02 -32.08
N TYR A 66 -18.95 27.32 -32.38
CA TYR A 66 -20.09 27.94 -33.05
C TYR A 66 -20.02 27.74 -34.56
N ARG A 67 -21.19 27.51 -35.18
CA ARG A 67 -21.29 27.36 -36.62
C ARG A 67 -21.54 28.71 -37.28
N GLN A 68 -20.69 29.07 -38.23
CA GLN A 68 -20.92 30.25 -39.07
C GLN A 68 -21.98 29.92 -40.12
N TYR A 69 -23.08 30.68 -40.15
CA TYR A 69 -24.17 30.50 -41.11
C TYR A 69 -24.09 31.49 -42.29
N MET A 70 -23.77 32.75 -42.02
CA MET A 70 -23.71 33.81 -43.02
C MET A 70 -22.31 33.95 -43.64
N ASN A 71 -22.28 34.30 -44.93
CA ASN A 71 -21.06 34.56 -45.72
C ASN A 71 -20.00 33.45 -45.62
N ARG A 72 -20.46 32.20 -45.68
CA ARG A 72 -19.58 31.03 -45.66
C ARG A 72 -18.86 30.85 -46.99
N GLN A 73 -17.56 30.58 -46.94
CA GLN A 73 -16.79 30.20 -48.12
C GLN A 73 -17.28 28.84 -48.66
N GLY A 74 -17.68 28.80 -49.93
CA GLY A 74 -18.14 27.59 -50.62
C GLY A 74 -19.68 27.38 -50.69
N GLY A 75 -20.49 28.34 -50.24
CA GLY A 75 -21.94 28.34 -50.48
C GLY A 75 -22.78 27.53 -49.49
N PHE A 76 -24.11 27.60 -49.66
CA PHE A 76 -25.10 27.16 -48.68
C PHE A 76 -25.21 25.63 -48.52
N ASN A 77 -25.02 24.86 -49.59
CA ASN A 77 -25.19 23.39 -49.59
C ASN A 77 -24.00 22.60 -49.02
N ARG A 78 -23.02 23.27 -48.40
CA ARG A 78 -21.87 22.62 -47.73
C ARG A 78 -22.14 22.43 -46.23
N PRO A 79 -21.69 21.34 -45.61
CA PRO A 79 -21.84 21.12 -44.17
C PRO A 79 -21.22 22.27 -43.37
N LEU A 80 -21.97 22.80 -42.40
CA LEU A 80 -21.48 23.83 -41.48
C LEU A 80 -20.44 23.21 -40.54
N SER A 81 -19.24 23.79 -40.50
CA SER A 81 -18.23 23.51 -39.48
C SER A 81 -18.68 24.13 -38.15
N PRO A 82 -18.60 23.42 -37.02
CA PRO A 82 -18.15 22.03 -36.87
C PRO A 82 -19.28 21.04 -37.15
N SER A 83 -18.91 19.85 -37.64
CA SER A 83 -19.75 18.67 -37.64
C SER A 83 -19.86 18.18 -36.20
N ARG A 84 -21.03 18.39 -35.60
CA ARG A 84 -21.38 18.06 -34.21
C ARG A 84 -20.84 16.70 -33.74
#